data_AF-A0A336NIE5-F1
#
_entry.id   AF-A0A336NIE5-F1
#
_cell.length_a   1.000
_cell.length_b   1.000
_cell.length_c   1.000
_cell.angle_alpha   90.00
_cell.angle_beta   90.00
_cell.angle_gamma   90.00
#
_symmetry.space_group_name_H-M   'P 1'
#
loop_
_entity.id
_entity.type
_entity.pdbx_description
1 polymer ?
#
loop_
_entity_poly.entity_id
_entity_poly.type
_entity_poly.pdbx_seq_one_letter_code
_entity_poly.pdbx_strand_id
1 'polypeptide(L)'
;MQDIDCDIIRFAGLVGNDRHPIYSLAGKQELKCGHSPVNLVHLDDCARAIQLLLETPGGYRLYHLAAPIHPTREEYYRHAAEKYALELPHFISTDQDPQRIIMAEKICNELEFVYQYPDPNLMLTTEE
;
A
#
# COMPACT_ATOMS: atom_id res chain seq x y z
N MET A 1 18.04 -32.46 -3.92
CA MET A 1 16.92 -31.53 -3.68
C MET A 1 16.20 -31.39 -5.00
N GLN A 2 14.87 -31.53 -5.03
CA GLN A 2 14.09 -31.07 -6.18
C GLN A 2 14.30 -29.56 -6.35
N ASP A 3 14.28 -29.12 -7.60
CA ASP A 3 14.23 -27.69 -7.92
C ASP A 3 12.87 -27.18 -7.45
N ILE A 4 12.87 -26.22 -6.51
CA ILE A 4 11.64 -25.65 -5.94
C ILE A 4 11.48 -24.26 -6.55
N ASP A 5 10.39 -24.07 -7.29
CA ASP A 5 9.98 -22.75 -7.75
C ASP A 5 9.77 -21.83 -6.53
N CYS A 6 10.31 -20.61 -6.60
CA CYS A 6 10.31 -19.70 -5.47
C CYS A 6 10.10 -18.27 -5.95
N ASP A 7 8.96 -17.70 -5.60
CA ASP A 7 8.66 -16.30 -5.84
C ASP A 7 8.77 -15.49 -4.54
N ILE A 8 9.38 -14.31 -4.64
CA ILE A 8 9.50 -13.35 -3.56
C ILE A 8 8.56 -12.18 -3.86
N ILE A 9 7.63 -11.92 -2.93
CA ILE A 9 6.77 -10.74 -2.97
C ILE A 9 7.16 -9.79 -1.84
N ARG A 10 7.42 -8.54 -2.18
CA ARG A 10 7.69 -7.46 -1.24
C ARG A 10 6.49 -6.52 -1.19
N PHE A 11 5.59 -6.77 -0.24
CA PHE A 11 4.43 -5.92 -0.01
C PHE A 11 4.84 -4.56 0.56
N ALA A 12 4.18 -3.51 0.09
CA ALA A 12 4.19 -2.20 0.72
C ALA A 12 3.37 -2.21 2.04
N GLY A 13 3.01 -1.03 2.55
CA GLY A 13 2.19 -0.93 3.76
C GLY A 13 0.81 -1.56 3.53
N LEU A 14 0.54 -2.68 4.20
CA LEU A 14 -0.70 -3.43 4.03
C LEU A 14 -1.88 -2.67 4.66
N VAL A 15 -2.97 -2.55 3.91
CA VAL A 15 -4.25 -1.99 4.36
C VAL A 15 -5.35 -3.02 4.14
N GLY A 16 -6.26 -3.12 5.11
CA GLY A 16 -7.50 -3.89 5.03
C GLY A 16 -8.45 -3.48 6.16
N ASN A 17 -9.67 -4.02 6.15
CA ASN A 17 -10.75 -3.63 7.07
C ASN A 17 -10.34 -3.63 8.55
N ASP A 18 -9.68 -4.69 9.01
CA ASP A 18 -9.33 -4.84 10.43
C ASP A 18 -8.05 -4.10 10.84
N ARG A 19 -7.35 -3.49 9.88
CA ARG A 19 -6.00 -2.95 10.13
C ARG A 19 -5.67 -1.78 9.21
N HIS A 20 -6.23 -0.61 9.55
CA HIS A 20 -5.86 0.65 8.93
C HIS A 20 -4.86 1.44 9.81
N PRO A 21 -3.70 1.91 9.29
CA PRO A 21 -2.71 2.63 10.11
C PRO A 21 -3.25 3.90 10.78
N ILE A 22 -4.32 4.48 10.23
CA ILE A 22 -4.94 5.70 10.77
C ILE A 22 -5.35 5.58 12.23
N TYR A 23 -5.84 4.42 12.69
CA TYR A 23 -6.25 4.22 14.07
C TYR A 23 -5.09 4.39 15.07
N SER A 24 -3.85 4.17 14.62
CA SER A 24 -2.65 4.39 15.43
C SER A 24 -2.09 5.82 15.34
N LEU A 25 -2.57 6.61 14.37
CA LEU A 25 -2.09 7.96 14.07
C LEU A 25 -3.08 9.05 14.49
N ALA A 26 -4.38 8.73 14.60
CA ALA A 26 -5.42 9.65 14.99
C ALA A 26 -5.05 10.42 16.28
N GLY A 27 -5.30 11.73 16.28
CA GLY A 27 -4.99 12.66 17.36
C GLY A 27 -3.51 12.93 17.63
N LYS A 28 -2.57 12.21 16.99
CA LYS A 28 -1.14 12.48 17.18
C LYS A 28 -0.73 13.79 16.53
N GLN A 29 0.14 14.49 17.23
CA GLN A 29 0.71 15.77 16.81
C GLN A 29 2.16 15.60 16.36
N GLU A 30 2.66 16.60 15.63
CA GLU A 30 4.07 16.69 15.21
C GLU A 30 4.61 15.46 14.45
N LEU A 31 3.74 14.77 13.69
CA LEU A 31 4.13 13.62 12.90
C LEU A 31 5.03 14.06 11.73
N LYS A 32 6.30 13.65 11.74
CA LYS A 32 7.26 14.06 10.71
C LYS A 32 6.96 13.43 9.34
N CYS A 33 7.57 14.01 8.32
CA CYS A 33 7.56 13.53 6.95
C CYS A 33 6.17 13.55 6.31
N GLY A 34 5.42 14.65 6.50
CA GLY A 34 4.07 14.76 5.94
C GLY A 34 4.04 14.76 4.41
N HIS A 35 5.04 15.37 3.75
CA HIS A 35 5.17 15.35 2.29
C HIS A 35 5.71 14.04 1.73
N SER A 36 6.21 13.11 2.56
CA SER A 36 6.66 11.82 2.05
C SER A 36 5.46 11.03 1.50
N PRO A 37 5.61 10.35 0.34
CA PRO A 37 4.55 9.54 -0.23
C PRO A 37 4.23 8.33 0.65
N VAL A 38 2.96 7.94 0.69
CA VAL A 38 2.58 6.61 1.18
C VAL A 38 2.85 5.56 0.11
N ASN A 39 3.28 4.39 0.55
CA ASN A 39 3.34 3.19 -0.29
C ASN A 39 2.45 2.17 0.38
N LEU A 40 1.27 1.94 -0.18
CA LEU A 40 0.26 1.06 0.39
C LEU A 40 -0.19 0.02 -0.62
N VAL A 41 -0.68 -1.11 -0.13
CA VAL A 41 -1.27 -2.17 -0.94
C VAL A 41 -2.45 -2.77 -0.18
N HIS A 42 -3.56 -3.00 -0.88
CA HIS A 42 -4.74 -3.61 -0.27
C HIS A 42 -4.54 -5.11 -0.07
N LEU A 43 -5.12 -5.66 0.99
CA LEU A 43 -5.08 -7.10 1.29
C LEU A 43 -5.56 -7.96 0.12
N ASP A 44 -6.62 -7.54 -0.57
CA ASP A 44 -7.18 -8.31 -1.69
C ASP A 44 -6.23 -8.35 -2.89
N ASP A 45 -5.51 -7.27 -3.18
CA ASP A 45 -4.50 -7.26 -4.23
C ASP A 45 -3.30 -8.15 -3.87
N CYS A 46 -2.92 -8.19 -2.59
CA CYS A 46 -1.91 -9.14 -2.11
C CYS A 46 -2.37 -10.59 -2.32
N ALA A 47 -3.60 -10.93 -1.93
CA ALA A 47 -4.15 -12.27 -2.07
C ALA A 47 -4.25 -12.69 -3.54
N ARG A 48 -4.74 -11.80 -4.41
CA ARG A 48 -4.85 -12.04 -5.86
C ARG A 48 -3.49 -12.24 -6.52
N ALA A 49 -2.48 -11.47 -6.14
CA ALA A 49 -1.14 -11.64 -6.67
C ALA A 49 -0.51 -12.97 -6.24
N ILE A 50 -0.69 -13.38 -4.97
CA ILE A 50 -0.24 -14.70 -4.51
C ILE A 50 -0.93 -15.81 -5.30
N GLN A 51 -2.26 -15.71 -5.47
CA GLN A 51 -3.02 -16.68 -6.24
C GLN A 51 -2.50 -16.78 -7.69
N LEU A 52 -2.31 -15.65 -8.36
CA LEU A 52 -1.78 -15.60 -9.73
C LEU A 52 -0.41 -16.29 -9.84
N LEU A 53 0.48 -16.07 -8.88
CA LEU A 53 1.82 -16.68 -8.90
C LEU A 53 1.75 -18.20 -8.68
N LEU A 54 0.87 -18.67 -7.79
CA LEU A 54 0.64 -20.10 -7.57
C LEU A 54 0.01 -20.80 -8.79
N GLU A 55 -0.85 -20.09 -9.53
CA GLU A 55 -1.48 -20.58 -10.78
C GLU A 55 -0.52 -20.50 -11.98
N THR A 56 0.62 -19.82 -11.85
CA THR A 56 1.66 -19.69 -12.87
C THR A 56 3.02 -20.23 -12.38
N PRO A 57 3.15 -21.55 -12.15
CA PRO A 57 4.39 -22.16 -11.66
C PRO A 57 5.53 -22.09 -12.69
N GLY A 58 6.78 -22.32 -12.25
CA GLY A 58 7.99 -22.24 -13.07
C GLY A 58 8.80 -20.95 -12.89
N GLY A 59 8.62 -20.25 -11.76
CA GLY A 59 9.22 -18.94 -11.49
C GLY A 59 10.32 -18.95 -10.43
N TYR A 60 11.31 -18.08 -10.64
CA TYR A 60 12.20 -17.53 -9.60
C TYR A 60 12.04 -16.01 -9.56
N ARG A 61 10.81 -15.54 -9.33
CA ARG A 61 10.43 -14.15 -9.60
C ARG A 61 10.54 -13.30 -8.34
N LEU A 62 10.76 -12.01 -8.56
CA LEU A 62 10.73 -10.98 -7.52
C LEU A 62 9.80 -9.86 -7.97
N TYR A 63 8.79 -9.59 -7.15
CA TYR A 63 7.83 -8.51 -7.36
C TYR A 63 7.72 -7.63 -6.11
N HIS A 64 7.66 -6.32 -6.32
CA HIS A 64 7.09 -5.41 -5.32
C HIS A 64 5.59 -5.31 -5.59
N LEU A 65 4.79 -5.21 -4.53
CA LEU A 65 3.38 -4.84 -4.66
C LEU A 65 3.09 -3.57 -3.86
N ALA A 66 2.65 -2.56 -4.58
CA ALA A 66 2.21 -1.27 -4.10
C ALA A 66 1.17 -0.73 -5.09
N ALA A 67 0.14 -0.05 -4.59
CA ALA A 67 -0.77 0.71 -5.43
C ALA A 67 0.02 1.73 -6.27
N PRO A 68 -0.30 1.90 -7.57
CA PRO A 68 0.42 2.83 -8.44
C PRO A 68 0.32 4.31 -8.05
N ILE A 69 -0.72 4.69 -7.29
CA ILE A 69 -0.89 6.07 -6.82
C ILE A 69 -0.31 6.22 -5.41
N HIS A 70 0.44 7.31 -5.21
CA HIS A 70 1.23 7.58 -4.01
C HIS A 70 0.92 8.98 -3.45
N PRO A 71 -0.25 9.20 -2.83
CA PRO A 71 -0.54 10.47 -2.17
C PRO A 71 0.47 10.71 -1.03
N THR A 72 0.61 11.96 -0.59
CA THR A 72 1.45 12.25 0.57
C THR A 72 0.86 11.64 1.84
N ARG A 73 1.70 11.41 2.86
CA ARG A 73 1.25 10.93 4.17
C ARG A 73 0.21 11.86 4.78
N GLU A 74 0.46 13.16 4.72
CA GLU A 74 -0.46 14.15 5.27
C GLU A 74 -1.82 14.10 4.58
N GLU A 75 -1.86 14.15 3.24
CA GLU A 75 -3.12 14.09 2.47
C GLU A 75 -3.90 12.81 2.76
N TYR A 76 -3.23 11.66 2.67
CA TYR A 76 -3.87 10.35 2.84
C TYR A 76 -4.41 10.16 4.25
N TYR A 77 -3.60 10.38 5.28
CA TYR A 77 -4.01 10.12 6.65
C TYR A 77 -5.01 11.15 7.17
N ARG A 78 -4.97 12.40 6.69
CA ARG A 78 -6.02 13.38 6.98
C ARG A 78 -7.35 12.93 6.36
N HIS A 79 -7.36 12.55 5.09
CA HIS A 79 -8.56 12.04 4.43
C HIS A 79 -9.12 10.78 5.10
N ALA A 80 -8.25 9.84 5.50
CA ALA A 80 -8.65 8.66 6.23
C ALA A 80 -9.26 8.99 7.61
N ALA A 81 -8.68 9.94 8.37
CA ALA A 81 -9.25 10.35 9.66
C ALA A 81 -10.64 10.97 9.49
N GLU A 82 -10.80 11.86 8.51
CA GLU A 82 -12.09 12.48 8.17
C GLU A 82 -13.13 11.41 7.83
N LYS A 83 -12.77 10.45 6.96
CA LYS A 83 -13.68 9.39 6.51
C LYS A 83 -14.13 8.46 7.64
N TYR A 84 -13.25 8.16 8.60
CA TYR A 84 -13.57 7.31 9.76
C TYR A 84 -14.05 8.10 10.99
N ALA A 85 -14.31 9.40 10.86
CA ALA A 85 -14.72 10.28 11.97
C ALA A 85 -13.77 10.23 13.18
N LEU A 86 -12.47 10.13 12.92
CA LEU A 86 -11.41 10.13 13.93
C LEU A 86 -10.82 11.53 14.11
N GLU A 87 -10.13 11.74 15.24
CA GLU A 87 -9.37 12.97 15.46
C GLU A 87 -8.24 13.12 14.43
N LEU A 88 -8.15 14.30 13.82
CA LEU A 88 -7.19 14.55 12.74
C LEU A 88 -5.75 14.46 13.25
N PRO A 89 -4.88 13.67 12.59
CA PRO A 89 -3.45 13.74 12.84
C PRO A 89 -2.86 15.04 12.28
N HIS A 90 -1.86 15.60 12.96
CA HIS A 90 -1.09 16.74 12.45
C HIS A 90 0.31 16.31 12.02
N PHE A 91 0.67 16.63 10.78
CA PHE A 91 1.99 16.35 10.22
C PHE A 91 2.86 17.61 10.15
N ILE A 92 4.16 17.42 10.29
CA ILE A 92 5.17 18.42 9.96
C ILE A 92 5.75 18.03 8.61
N SER A 93 5.55 18.92 7.65
CA SER A 93 5.90 18.74 6.25
C SER A 93 7.02 19.68 5.85
N THR A 94 8.05 19.15 5.16
CA THR A 94 9.21 19.92 4.71
C THR A 94 9.60 19.57 3.28
N ASP A 95 10.30 20.46 2.58
CA ASP A 95 10.83 20.18 1.23
C ASP A 95 11.97 19.15 1.26
N GLN A 96 12.53 18.85 2.43
CA GLN A 96 13.55 17.83 2.64
C GLN A 96 12.96 16.46 2.98
N ASP A 97 11.63 16.34 3.06
CA ASP A 97 10.96 15.07 3.37
C ASP A 97 11.29 14.01 2.30
N PRO A 98 11.62 12.77 2.69
CA PRO A 98 11.99 11.72 1.73
C PRO A 98 10.91 11.45 0.68
N GLN A 99 11.29 11.46 -0.60
CA GLN A 99 10.38 11.18 -1.73
C GLN A 99 10.59 9.77 -2.28
N ARG A 100 10.31 8.75 -1.46
CA ARG A 100 10.53 7.34 -1.85
C ARG A 100 9.25 6.69 -2.37
N ILE A 101 9.20 6.45 -3.67
CA ILE A 101 8.13 5.71 -4.35
C ILE A 101 8.59 4.27 -4.67
N ILE A 102 7.72 3.29 -4.41
CA ILE A 102 7.95 1.89 -4.77
C ILE A 102 7.30 1.62 -6.14
N MET A 103 8.12 1.47 -7.18
CA MET A 103 7.65 1.05 -8.49
C MET A 103 7.24 -0.44 -8.45
N ALA A 104 5.95 -0.71 -8.65
CA ALA A 104 5.33 -2.03 -8.51
C ALA A 104 4.63 -2.51 -9.80
N GLU A 105 5.09 -2.03 -10.95
CA GLU A 105 4.51 -2.28 -12.28
C GLU A 105 4.99 -3.61 -12.89
N LYS A 106 6.05 -4.21 -12.35
CA LYS A 106 6.69 -5.40 -12.94
C LYS A 106 5.72 -6.58 -13.06
N ILE A 107 4.89 -6.82 -12.04
CA ILE A 107 3.89 -7.90 -12.08
C ILE A 107 2.79 -7.61 -13.11
N CYS A 108 2.44 -6.33 -13.30
CA CYS A 108 1.47 -5.91 -14.30
C CYS A 108 2.01 -6.15 -15.72
N ASN A 109 3.29 -5.82 -15.94
CA ASN A 109 3.92 -5.95 -17.25
C ASN A 109 4.21 -7.41 -17.63
N GLU A 110 4.60 -8.25 -16.66
CA GLU A 110 4.99 -9.64 -16.93
C GLU A 110 3.83 -10.62 -16.87
N LEU A 111 2.84 -10.39 -16.01
CA LEU A 111 1.75 -11.33 -15.74
C LEU A 111 0.36 -10.71 -15.92
N GLU A 112 0.28 -9.52 -16.53
CA GLU A 112 -0.99 -8.80 -16.79
C GLU A 112 -1.83 -8.57 -15.52
N PHE A 113 -1.17 -8.51 -14.36
CA PHE A 113 -1.84 -8.26 -13.09
C PHE A 113 -2.44 -6.85 -13.07
N VAL A 114 -3.70 -6.75 -12.66
CA VAL A 114 -4.43 -5.49 -12.54
C VAL A 114 -4.82 -5.29 -11.09
N TYR A 115 -4.33 -4.22 -10.46
CA TYR A 115 -4.72 -3.81 -9.11
C TYR A 115 -6.22 -3.45 -9.06
N GLN A 116 -6.97 -4.02 -8.10
CA GLN A 116 -8.35 -3.58 -7.82
C GLN A 116 -8.35 -2.25 -7.08
N TYR A 117 -7.30 -1.98 -6.30
CA TYR A 117 -7.13 -0.77 -5.50
C TYR A 117 -5.90 0.00 -5.97
N PRO A 118 -5.92 0.62 -7.17
CA PRO A 118 -4.77 1.34 -7.70
C PRO A 118 -4.50 2.67 -6.98
N ASP A 119 -5.49 3.18 -6.23
CA ASP A 119 -5.40 4.37 -5.41
C ASP A 119 -5.67 4.03 -3.94
N PRO A 120 -4.76 4.37 -3.00
CA PRO A 120 -4.98 4.17 -1.57
C PRO A 120 -6.32 4.71 -1.05
N ASN A 121 -6.87 5.79 -1.61
CA ASN A 121 -8.16 6.32 -1.16
C ASN A 121 -9.33 5.37 -1.43
N LEU A 122 -9.19 4.48 -2.44
CA LEU A 122 -10.18 3.43 -2.73
C LEU A 122 -10.11 2.27 -1.73
N MET A 123 -9.01 2.13 -0.97
CA MET A 123 -8.84 1.11 0.07
C MET A 123 -9.61 1.46 1.35
N LEU A 124 -10.04 2.71 1.48
CA LEU A 124 -10.84 3.14 2.62
C LEU A 124 -12.27 2.63 2.42
N THR A 125 -12.70 1.68 3.23
CA THR A 125 -14.08 1.20 3.25
C THR A 125 -14.97 2.13 4.07
N THR A 126 -16.26 2.18 3.75
CA THR A 126 -17.30 2.63 4.67
C THR A 126 -17.85 1.40 5.37
N GLU A 127 -17.98 1.42 6.69
CA GLU A 127 -18.81 0.44 7.36
C GLU A 127 -20.24 0.55 6.80
N GLU A 128 -20.78 -0.54 6.28
CA GLU A 128 -22.23 -0.71 6.07
C GLU A 128 -22.90 -1.16 7.38
#